data_AF-A0A388SEQ3-F1
#
_entry.id   AF-A0A388SEQ3-F1
#
_cell.length_a   1.000
_cell.length_b   1.000
_cell.length_c   1.000
_cell.angle_alpha   90.00
_cell.angle_beta   90.00
_cell.angle_gamma   90.00
#
_symmetry.space_group_name_H-M   'P 1'
#
loop_
_entity.id
_entity.type
_entity.pdbx_description
1 polymer ?
#
loop_
_entity_poly.entity_id
_entity_poly.type
_entity_poly.pdbx_seq_one_letter_code
_entity_poly.pdbx_strand_id
1 'polypeptide(L)'
;MKRLAFYTFWEKDGIVRKYVLTYLKGLQEVADKIIVIVNGKLSLEGKEKLEKLGITILQRANKGFDFGAWKAAFEFLGWEEVRKFDELVLTNCSNYGPVYHFSGIFKRMEDNPCDFWGLTQRQEVKNALIIAGDKDSYIRRHIQSFFIVIRQKVILSEKFSSYWDGLVEAENLKQEISEHETRFTEYLESVGFSWDTVFKPKGEFNPSFYQVTEYIDAGYPLVKRKLFNCPSFIWTNHTGGDTPRKVLKKIEELDYPIDEIFEDLLATCRLSVLNRDIHFNRIIPSDYSKSIDDVLRDKKIAAVFFAANYHFKCKA
;
A
#
# COMPACT_ATOMS: atom_id res chain seq x y z
N MET A 1 18.62 -17.53 6.68
CA MET A 1 17.60 -17.68 5.64
C MET A 1 17.79 -16.57 4.62
N LYS A 2 17.96 -16.89 3.34
CA LYS A 2 18.14 -15.91 2.25
C LYS A 2 16.80 -15.52 1.66
N ARG A 3 16.49 -14.23 1.57
CA ARG A 3 15.24 -13.73 1.02
C ARG A 3 15.44 -12.83 -0.19
N LEU A 4 14.65 -13.09 -1.23
CA LEU A 4 14.50 -12.24 -2.41
C LEU A 4 13.25 -11.38 -2.23
N ALA A 5 13.29 -10.13 -2.68
CA ALA A 5 12.10 -9.29 -2.71
C ALA A 5 11.90 -8.62 -4.07
N PHE A 6 10.68 -8.69 -4.57
CA PHE A 6 10.19 -7.97 -5.74
C PHE A 6 9.28 -6.84 -5.26
N TYR A 7 9.70 -5.61 -5.52
CA TYR A 7 8.95 -4.41 -5.16
C TYR A 7 8.48 -3.69 -6.43
N THR A 8 7.18 -3.76 -6.70
CA THR A 8 6.59 -3.05 -7.84
C THR A 8 6.41 -1.58 -7.51
N PHE A 9 7.03 -0.72 -8.31
CA PHE A 9 6.96 0.73 -8.20
C PHE A 9 6.27 1.33 -9.42
N TRP A 10 5.24 2.13 -9.16
CA TRP A 10 4.57 2.95 -10.16
C TRP A 10 4.36 4.37 -9.65
N GLU A 11 4.80 5.33 -10.44
CA GLU A 11 4.53 6.76 -10.24
C GLU A 11 4.45 7.42 -11.62
N LYS A 12 3.52 8.36 -11.80
CA LYS A 12 3.17 8.94 -13.11
C LYS A 12 4.37 9.59 -13.81
N ASP A 13 5.19 10.30 -13.04
CA ASP A 13 6.33 11.06 -13.52
C ASP A 13 7.67 10.39 -13.15
N GLY A 14 7.60 9.18 -12.58
CA GLY A 14 8.76 8.38 -12.17
C GLY A 14 9.50 8.96 -10.97
N ILE A 15 8.83 9.74 -10.12
CA ILE A 15 9.43 10.38 -8.95
C ILE A 15 9.49 9.39 -7.79
N VAL A 16 10.70 9.04 -7.34
CA VAL A 16 10.90 8.24 -6.13
C VAL A 16 10.87 9.17 -4.92
N ARG A 17 9.72 9.23 -4.26
CA ARG A 17 9.48 10.05 -3.05
C ARG A 17 10.08 9.40 -1.81
N LYS A 18 10.21 10.18 -0.73
CA LYS A 18 10.84 9.72 0.52
C LYS A 18 10.20 8.47 1.11
N TYR A 19 8.87 8.37 1.14
CA TYR A 19 8.19 7.18 1.69
C TYR A 19 8.57 5.87 0.99
N VAL A 20 8.90 5.93 -0.32
CA VAL A 20 9.37 4.75 -1.07
C VAL A 20 10.76 4.33 -0.57
N LEU A 21 11.63 5.30 -0.29
CA LEU A 21 12.96 5.03 0.28
C LEU A 21 12.84 4.46 1.69
N THR A 22 11.94 5.00 2.51
CA THR A 22 11.63 4.47 3.85
C THR A 22 11.16 3.02 3.78
N TYR A 23 10.25 2.71 2.85
CA TYR A 23 9.79 1.35 2.60
C TYR A 23 10.94 0.41 2.23
N LEU A 24 11.76 0.81 1.25
CA LEU A 24 12.85 -0.01 0.72
C LEU A 24 13.94 -0.25 1.76
N LYS A 25 14.28 0.75 2.58
CA LYS A 25 15.19 0.56 3.72
C LYS A 25 14.66 -0.45 4.72
N GLY A 26 13.37 -0.37 5.05
CA GLY A 26 12.72 -1.39 5.88
C GLY A 26 12.78 -2.79 5.26
N LEU A 27 12.62 -2.89 3.94
CA LEU A 27 12.72 -4.15 3.21
C LEU A 27 14.15 -4.72 3.22
N GLN A 28 15.19 -3.87 3.21
CA GLN A 28 16.59 -4.27 3.34
C GLN A 28 16.93 -4.90 4.69
N GLU A 29 16.12 -4.67 5.73
CA GLU A 29 16.30 -5.33 7.04
C GLU A 29 15.97 -6.82 7.01
N VAL A 30 15.17 -7.25 6.02
CA VAL A 30 14.64 -8.62 5.94
C VAL A 30 15.00 -9.35 4.65
N ALA A 31 15.35 -8.62 3.58
CA ALA A 31 15.67 -9.14 2.26
C ALA A 31 17.16 -8.98 1.91
N ASP A 32 17.79 -10.05 1.46
CA ASP A 32 19.19 -10.08 1.00
C ASP A 32 19.33 -9.49 -0.42
N LYS A 33 18.29 -9.60 -1.24
CA LYS A 33 18.27 -9.06 -2.60
C LYS A 33 16.91 -8.41 -2.89
N ILE A 34 16.94 -7.20 -3.41
CA ILE A 34 15.74 -6.45 -3.78
C ILE A 34 15.81 -6.09 -5.26
N ILE A 35 14.76 -6.44 -6.00
CA ILE A 35 14.50 -5.96 -7.35
C ILE A 35 13.34 -4.98 -7.27
N VAL A 36 13.61 -3.71 -7.58
CA VAL A 36 12.55 -2.71 -7.79
C VAL A 36 12.14 -2.75 -9.24
N ILE A 37 10.90 -3.19 -9.49
CA ILE A 37 10.30 -3.19 -10.82
C ILE A 37 9.62 -1.84 -11.04
N VAL A 38 10.26 -0.98 -11.81
CA VAL A 38 9.68 0.32 -12.21
C VAL A 38 8.74 0.09 -13.37
N ASN A 39 7.45 0.10 -13.06
CA ASN A 39 6.37 -0.18 -14.00
C ASN A 39 5.98 1.08 -14.78
N GLY A 40 6.90 1.66 -15.54
CA GLY A 40 6.67 2.88 -16.30
C GLY A 40 7.88 3.80 -16.31
N LYS A 41 7.67 5.06 -15.93
CA LYS A 41 8.74 6.08 -15.93
C LYS A 41 9.59 5.98 -14.67
N LEU A 42 10.86 6.31 -14.82
CA LEU A 42 11.79 6.55 -13.73
C LEU A 42 12.54 7.86 -14.01
N SER A 43 12.43 8.83 -13.12
CA SER A 43 13.20 10.06 -13.18
C SER A 43 14.69 9.78 -12.94
N LEU A 44 15.57 10.64 -13.46
CA LEU A 44 17.02 10.51 -13.24
C LEU A 44 17.36 10.55 -11.75
N GLU A 45 16.79 11.52 -11.02
CA GLU A 45 16.95 11.62 -9.57
C GLU A 45 16.41 10.38 -8.84
N GLY A 46 15.27 9.85 -9.29
CA GLY A 46 14.70 8.61 -8.74
C GLY A 46 15.62 7.41 -8.94
N LYS A 47 16.22 7.28 -10.13
CA LYS A 47 17.20 6.24 -10.44
C LYS A 47 18.42 6.35 -9.53
N GLU A 48 19.01 7.55 -9.39
CA GLU A 48 20.15 7.78 -8.52
C GLU A 48 19.86 7.43 -7.06
N LYS A 49 18.65 7.76 -6.56
CA LYS A 49 18.23 7.41 -5.19
C LYS A 49 18.18 5.91 -4.98
N LEU A 50 17.64 5.16 -5.94
CA LEU A 50 17.56 3.69 -5.87
C LEU A 50 18.93 3.03 -5.99
N GLU A 51 19.79 3.52 -6.90
CA GLU A 51 21.17 3.03 -7.06
C GLU A 51 22.02 3.26 -5.81
N LYS A 52 21.86 4.42 -5.14
CA LYS A 52 22.53 4.72 -3.86
C LYS A 52 22.12 3.77 -2.73
N LEU A 53 20.92 3.16 -2.81
CA LEU A 53 20.50 2.12 -1.87
C LEU A 53 21.04 0.73 -2.24
N GLY A 54 21.78 0.58 -3.34
CA GLY A 54 22.29 -0.71 -3.81
C GLY A 54 21.20 -1.62 -4.40
N ILE A 55 20.09 -1.04 -4.86
CA ILE A 55 18.92 -1.78 -5.36
C ILE A 55 19.09 -2.14 -6.83
N THR A 56 18.70 -3.36 -7.19
CA THR A 56 18.59 -3.76 -8.60
C THR A 56 17.32 -3.17 -9.21
N ILE A 57 17.46 -2.45 -10.32
CA ILE A 57 16.34 -1.76 -10.97
C ILE A 57 15.96 -2.50 -12.26
N LEU A 58 14.70 -2.90 -12.37
CA LEU A 58 14.11 -3.42 -13.60
C LEU A 58 13.04 -2.43 -14.10
N GLN A 59 13.36 -1.64 -15.11
CA GLN A 59 12.39 -0.71 -15.71
C GLN A 59 11.67 -1.37 -16.89
N ARG A 60 10.33 -1.26 -16.92
CA ARG A 60 9.48 -1.83 -17.98
C ARG A 60 8.30 -0.93 -18.31
N ALA A 61 7.56 -1.27 -19.37
CA ALA A 61 6.30 -0.61 -19.69
C ALA A 61 5.22 -0.95 -18.64
N ASN A 62 4.34 0.03 -18.35
CA ASN A 62 3.24 -0.12 -17.40
C ASN A 62 2.11 -1.00 -17.97
N LYS A 63 2.29 -2.32 -17.99
CA LYS A 63 1.29 -3.30 -18.45
C LYS A 63 1.17 -4.47 -17.49
N GLY A 64 -0.03 -5.03 -17.31
CA GLY A 64 -0.28 -6.13 -16.37
C GLY A 64 -0.03 -5.78 -14.89
N PHE A 65 -0.01 -4.48 -14.55
CA PHE A 65 0.12 -3.96 -13.18
C PHE A 65 1.14 -4.71 -12.30
N ASP A 66 0.73 -5.23 -11.14
CA ASP A 66 1.64 -5.81 -10.15
C ASP A 66 2.07 -7.23 -10.54
N PHE A 67 1.12 -8.07 -10.97
CA PHE A 67 1.41 -9.45 -11.33
C PHE A 67 2.27 -9.55 -12.59
N GLY A 68 2.00 -8.72 -13.60
CA GLY A 68 2.85 -8.59 -14.79
C GLY A 68 4.24 -8.02 -14.48
N ALA A 69 4.35 -7.12 -13.49
CA ALA A 69 5.64 -6.63 -13.02
C ALA A 69 6.44 -7.72 -12.30
N TRP A 70 5.81 -8.53 -11.46
CA TRP A 70 6.46 -9.68 -10.81
C TRP A 70 6.87 -10.75 -11.82
N LYS A 71 6.01 -11.06 -12.81
CA LYS A 71 6.36 -11.95 -13.94
C LYS A 71 7.66 -11.49 -14.63
N ALA A 72 7.76 -10.21 -14.96
CA ALA A 72 8.95 -9.65 -15.59
C ALA A 72 10.20 -9.78 -14.71
N ALA A 73 10.07 -9.71 -13.38
CA ALA A 73 11.18 -9.94 -12.46
C ALA A 73 11.65 -11.41 -12.46
N PHE A 74 10.72 -12.38 -12.54
CA PHE A 74 11.08 -13.79 -12.73
C PHE A 74 11.80 -14.02 -14.05
N GLU A 75 11.32 -13.43 -15.14
CA GLU A 75 11.95 -13.52 -16.48
C GLU A 75 13.34 -12.88 -16.51
N PHE A 76 13.50 -11.74 -15.85
CA PHE A 76 14.77 -11.03 -15.74
C PHE A 76 15.81 -11.81 -14.93
N LEU A 77 15.41 -12.38 -13.79
CA LEU A 77 16.33 -13.06 -12.88
C LEU A 77 16.59 -14.52 -13.30
N GLY A 78 15.59 -15.18 -13.89
CA GLY A 78 15.61 -16.60 -14.23
C GLY A 78 15.31 -17.52 -13.04
N TRP A 79 14.58 -18.61 -13.30
CA TRP A 79 14.17 -19.57 -12.27
C TRP A 79 15.36 -20.21 -11.53
N GLU A 80 16.48 -20.46 -12.21
CA GLU A 80 17.69 -21.02 -11.59
C GLU A 80 18.25 -20.15 -10.47
N GLU A 81 18.14 -18.82 -10.60
CA GLU A 81 18.58 -17.89 -9.57
C GLU A 81 17.51 -17.72 -8.49
N VAL A 82 16.24 -17.63 -8.86
CA VAL A 82 15.11 -17.51 -7.92
C VAL A 82 15.07 -18.70 -6.95
N ARG A 83 15.33 -19.93 -7.43
CA ARG A 83 15.32 -21.16 -6.62
C ARG A 83 16.42 -21.24 -5.57
N LYS A 84 17.40 -20.33 -5.57
CA LYS A 84 18.47 -20.26 -4.56
C LYS A 84 18.05 -19.56 -3.27
N PHE A 85 16.86 -18.95 -3.25
CA PHE A 85 16.33 -18.24 -2.09
C PHE A 85 15.40 -19.14 -1.27
N ASP A 86 15.35 -18.87 0.02
CA ASP A 86 14.50 -19.60 0.97
C ASP A 86 13.10 -18.97 1.06
N GLU A 87 13.00 -17.66 0.87
CA GLU A 87 11.73 -16.94 0.76
C GLU A 87 11.77 -15.88 -0.35
N LEU A 88 10.60 -15.59 -0.92
CA LEU A 88 10.36 -14.54 -1.91
C LEU A 88 9.26 -13.62 -1.40
N VAL A 89 9.55 -12.33 -1.29
CA VAL A 89 8.57 -11.29 -0.95
C VAL A 89 8.06 -10.65 -2.24
N LEU A 90 6.75 -10.75 -2.49
CA LEU A 90 6.04 -10.01 -3.53
C LEU A 90 5.33 -8.82 -2.88
N THR A 91 5.69 -7.61 -3.28
CA THR A 91 5.12 -6.39 -2.70
C THR A 91 5.07 -5.24 -3.71
N ASN A 92 4.40 -4.15 -3.35
CA ASN A 92 4.18 -2.98 -4.21
C ASN A 92 4.18 -1.67 -3.42
N CYS A 93 4.18 -0.55 -4.15
CA CYS A 93 4.20 0.81 -3.60
C CYS A 93 2.80 1.36 -3.20
N SER A 94 1.82 0.51 -2.91
CA SER A 94 0.45 0.95 -2.55
C SER A 94 0.28 1.34 -1.08
N ASN A 95 1.33 1.17 -0.26
CA ASN A 95 1.34 1.48 1.17
C ASN A 95 2.50 2.40 1.56
N TYR A 96 2.27 3.22 2.58
CA TYR A 96 3.32 3.82 3.39
C TYR A 96 3.81 2.83 4.45
N GLY A 97 5.04 3.05 4.92
CA GLY A 97 5.68 2.24 5.94
C GLY A 97 7.13 1.90 5.59
N PRO A 98 7.76 1.01 6.37
CA PRO A 98 7.19 0.44 7.59
C PRO A 98 6.99 1.47 8.71
N VAL A 99 5.83 1.42 9.38
CA VAL A 99 5.62 2.11 10.68
C VAL A 99 6.06 1.25 11.87
N TYR A 100 6.28 -0.04 11.63
CA TYR A 100 6.99 -0.98 12.49
C TYR A 100 7.94 -1.80 11.62
N HIS A 101 9.16 -2.05 12.10
CA HIS A 101 10.15 -2.87 11.39
C HIS A 101 9.56 -4.17 10.86
N PHE A 102 9.82 -4.50 9.59
CA PHE A 102 9.32 -5.74 9.00
C PHE A 102 9.87 -6.98 9.71
N SER A 103 11.05 -6.90 10.34
CA SER A 103 11.61 -7.99 11.15
C SER A 103 10.60 -8.53 12.18
N GLY A 104 9.74 -7.67 12.74
CA GLY A 104 8.70 -8.07 13.69
C GLY A 104 7.65 -9.01 13.09
N ILE A 105 7.20 -8.77 11.85
CA ILE A 105 6.23 -9.65 11.18
C ILE A 105 6.87 -10.97 10.72
N PHE A 106 8.14 -10.94 10.28
CA PHE A 106 8.87 -12.16 9.90
C PHE A 106 9.09 -13.06 11.12
N LYS A 107 9.44 -12.48 12.27
CA LYS A 107 9.57 -13.22 13.53
C LYS A 107 8.26 -13.89 13.96
N ARG A 108 7.10 -13.21 13.78
CA ARG A 108 5.78 -13.81 14.08
C ARG A 108 5.46 -15.02 13.21
N MET A 109 5.99 -15.07 12.00
CA MET A 109 5.73 -16.14 11.04
C MET A 109 6.81 -17.22 11.01
N GLU A 110 7.93 -17.03 11.71
CA GLU A 110 9.12 -17.91 11.65
C GLU A 110 8.77 -19.38 11.87
N ASP A 111 8.01 -19.69 12.94
CA ASP A 111 7.62 -21.06 13.30
C ASP A 111 6.25 -21.49 12.74
N ASN A 112 5.58 -20.63 11.96
CA ASN A 112 4.28 -20.97 11.39
C ASN A 112 4.47 -22.01 10.26
N PRO A 113 3.76 -23.15 10.23
CA PRO A 113 4.00 -24.22 9.26
C PRO A 113 3.42 -23.97 7.85
N CYS A 114 2.94 -22.76 7.54
CA CYS A 114 2.39 -22.44 6.22
C CYS A 114 3.45 -22.42 5.10
N ASP A 115 3.03 -22.68 3.86
CA ASP A 115 3.90 -22.66 2.67
C ASP A 115 4.03 -21.25 2.05
N PHE A 116 3.04 -20.38 2.27
CA PHE A 116 3.11 -18.96 1.95
C PHE A 116 2.23 -18.13 2.89
N TRP A 117 2.51 -16.84 3.03
CA TRP A 117 1.76 -15.98 3.93
C TRP A 117 1.70 -14.53 3.45
N GLY A 118 0.87 -13.72 4.11
CA GLY A 118 0.89 -12.27 3.90
C GLY A 118 0.42 -11.52 5.12
N LEU A 119 0.32 -10.20 5.01
CA LEU A 119 -0.03 -9.37 6.17
C LEU A 119 -1.47 -9.60 6.65
N THR A 120 -2.42 -9.70 5.72
CA THR A 120 -3.84 -9.94 6.02
C THR A 120 -4.53 -10.51 4.78
N GLN A 121 -5.76 -10.97 4.96
CA GLN A 121 -6.60 -11.51 3.91
C GLN A 121 -7.85 -10.67 3.68
N ARG A 122 -8.44 -10.84 2.51
CA ARG A 122 -9.79 -10.44 2.17
C ARG A 122 -10.74 -11.61 2.37
N GLN A 123 -11.93 -11.34 2.92
CA GLN A 123 -12.99 -12.35 3.02
C GLN A 123 -13.71 -12.53 1.67
N GLU A 124 -14.27 -13.72 1.46
CA GLU A 124 -15.07 -14.00 0.26
C GLU A 124 -16.35 -13.16 0.22
N VAL A 125 -16.68 -12.61 -0.95
CA VAL A 125 -17.93 -11.88 -1.22
C VAL A 125 -18.49 -12.28 -2.58
N LYS A 126 -19.31 -13.32 -2.62
CA LYS A 126 -19.87 -13.91 -3.87
C LYS A 126 -20.74 -12.94 -4.67
N ASN A 127 -21.44 -12.03 -4.01
CA ASN A 127 -22.39 -11.12 -4.66
C ASN A 127 -21.74 -9.84 -5.20
N ALA A 128 -20.44 -9.65 -4.97
CA ALA A 128 -19.69 -8.47 -5.40
C ALA A 128 -18.84 -8.82 -6.63
N LEU A 129 -19.45 -8.67 -7.81
CA LEU A 129 -18.77 -8.88 -9.08
C LEU A 129 -17.81 -7.73 -9.39
N ILE A 130 -16.57 -8.07 -9.74
CA ILE A 130 -15.53 -7.11 -10.15
C ILE A 130 -15.79 -6.66 -11.59
N ILE A 131 -16.19 -7.60 -12.45
CA ILE A 131 -16.55 -7.37 -13.85
C ILE A 131 -18.06 -7.59 -13.99
N ALA A 132 -18.77 -6.53 -14.38
CA ALA A 132 -20.22 -6.59 -14.52
C ALA A 132 -20.63 -7.64 -15.57
N GLY A 133 -21.47 -8.59 -15.17
CA GLY A 133 -21.96 -9.67 -16.03
C GLY A 133 -21.12 -10.95 -16.01
N ASP A 134 -19.89 -10.90 -15.47
CA ASP A 134 -19.06 -12.10 -15.28
C ASP A 134 -19.28 -12.68 -13.88
N LYS A 135 -19.98 -13.81 -13.80
CA LYS A 135 -20.31 -14.49 -12.55
C LYS A 135 -19.10 -15.07 -11.83
N ASP A 136 -17.98 -15.29 -12.53
CA ASP A 136 -16.75 -15.83 -11.96
C ASP A 136 -15.78 -14.73 -11.48
N SER A 137 -16.09 -13.46 -11.77
CA SER A 137 -15.33 -12.28 -11.33
C SER A 137 -15.64 -11.83 -9.90
N TYR A 138 -16.10 -12.72 -9.03
CA TYR A 138 -16.42 -12.38 -7.64
C TYR A 138 -15.16 -12.32 -6.77
N ILE A 139 -15.31 -11.76 -5.57
CA ILE A 139 -14.22 -11.66 -4.61
C ILE A 139 -14.08 -12.99 -3.87
N ARG A 140 -13.03 -13.73 -4.18
CA ARG A 140 -12.64 -14.95 -3.45
C ARG A 140 -11.93 -14.60 -2.15
N ARG A 141 -11.84 -15.55 -1.23
CA ARG A 141 -10.95 -15.42 -0.06
C ARG A 141 -9.50 -15.49 -0.51
N HIS A 142 -8.71 -14.44 -0.24
CA HIS A 142 -7.31 -14.37 -0.68
C HIS A 142 -6.46 -13.50 0.25
N ILE A 143 -5.15 -13.74 0.24
CA ILE A 143 -4.16 -12.83 0.84
C ILE A 143 -4.10 -11.55 0.00
N GLN A 144 -4.05 -10.39 0.66
CA GLN A 144 -3.95 -9.13 -0.09
C GLN A 144 -2.56 -8.97 -0.73
N SER A 145 -2.55 -8.67 -2.03
CA SER A 145 -1.37 -8.72 -2.90
C SER A 145 -0.28 -7.69 -2.60
N PHE A 146 -0.54 -6.68 -1.77
CA PHE A 146 0.48 -5.67 -1.45
C PHE A 146 1.63 -6.20 -0.58
N PHE A 147 1.50 -7.38 0.03
CA PHE A 147 2.60 -8.03 0.74
C PHE A 147 2.34 -9.53 0.91
N ILE A 148 3.01 -10.34 0.09
CA ILE A 148 2.96 -11.80 0.13
C ILE A 148 4.39 -12.32 0.26
N VAL A 149 4.59 -13.33 1.10
CA VAL A 149 5.84 -14.06 1.24
C VAL A 149 5.61 -15.52 0.85
N ILE A 150 6.37 -15.97 -0.14
CA ILE A 150 6.35 -17.31 -0.70
C ILE A 150 7.57 -18.06 -0.17
N ARG A 151 7.40 -19.27 0.38
CA ARG A 151 8.53 -20.05 0.90
C ARG A 151 9.09 -21.03 -0.11
N GLN A 152 10.30 -21.51 0.18
CA GLN A 152 11.09 -22.36 -0.70
C GLN A 152 10.31 -23.54 -1.29
N LYS A 153 9.45 -24.21 -0.51
CA LYS A 153 8.62 -25.31 -1.01
C LYS A 153 7.76 -24.90 -2.22
N VAL A 154 7.19 -23.69 -2.19
CA VAL A 154 6.41 -23.14 -3.31
C VAL A 154 7.35 -22.66 -4.41
N ILE A 155 8.45 -21.97 -4.07
CA ILE A 155 9.44 -21.45 -5.04
C ILE A 155 10.02 -22.58 -5.92
N LEU A 156 10.31 -23.74 -5.33
CA LEU A 156 10.86 -24.90 -6.03
C LEU A 156 9.82 -25.66 -6.87
N SER A 157 8.53 -25.35 -6.73
CA SER A 157 7.47 -26.07 -7.41
C SER A 157 7.35 -25.69 -8.87
N GLU A 158 7.27 -26.69 -9.76
CA GLU A 158 6.95 -26.47 -11.16
C GLU A 158 5.57 -25.81 -11.35
N LYS A 159 4.60 -26.09 -10.45
CA LYS A 159 3.28 -25.44 -10.50
C LYS A 159 3.41 -23.93 -10.32
N PHE A 160 4.27 -23.51 -9.40
CA PHE A 160 4.52 -22.09 -9.18
C PHE A 160 5.17 -21.44 -10.40
N SER A 161 6.19 -22.07 -11.00
CA SER A 161 6.79 -21.52 -12.22
C SER A 161 5.83 -21.47 -13.39
N SER A 162 5.07 -22.55 -13.62
CA SER A 162 4.07 -22.61 -14.69
C SER A 162 2.94 -21.58 -14.53
N TYR A 163 2.58 -21.21 -13.28
CA TYR A 163 1.63 -20.12 -13.04
C TYR A 163 2.11 -18.81 -13.64
N TRP A 164 3.38 -18.44 -13.42
CA TRP A 164 3.94 -17.21 -13.96
C TRP A 164 4.17 -17.29 -15.46
N ASP A 165 4.64 -18.44 -15.96
CA ASP A 165 4.84 -18.64 -17.41
C ASP A 165 3.52 -18.50 -18.19
N GLY A 166 2.42 -18.99 -17.61
CA GLY A 166 1.07 -18.91 -18.16
C GLY A 166 0.27 -17.66 -17.77
N LEU A 167 0.86 -16.72 -17.04
CA LEU A 167 0.15 -15.52 -16.57
C LEU A 167 -0.28 -14.65 -17.77
N VAL A 168 -1.59 -14.46 -17.90
CA VAL A 168 -2.19 -13.56 -18.89
C VAL A 168 -1.98 -12.11 -18.45
N GLU A 169 -1.53 -11.24 -19.35
CA GLU A 169 -1.33 -9.83 -19.02
C GLU A 169 -2.69 -9.11 -18.86
N ALA A 170 -2.93 -8.48 -17.71
CA ALA A 170 -4.13 -7.68 -17.49
C ALA A 170 -4.09 -6.33 -18.23
N GLU A 171 -5.19 -6.00 -18.90
CA GLU A 171 -5.33 -4.73 -19.65
C GLU A 171 -5.75 -3.57 -18.76
N ASN A 172 -6.44 -3.86 -17.66
CA ASN A 172 -6.96 -2.86 -16.74
C ASN A 172 -7.02 -3.38 -15.29
N LEU A 173 -7.21 -2.47 -14.34
CA LEU A 173 -7.20 -2.80 -12.91
C LEU A 173 -8.29 -3.80 -12.51
N LYS A 174 -9.46 -3.78 -13.17
CA LYS A 174 -10.52 -4.75 -12.84
C LYS A 174 -10.11 -6.17 -13.24
N GLN A 175 -9.47 -6.30 -14.40
CA GLN A 175 -8.94 -7.58 -14.87
C GLN A 175 -7.79 -8.06 -13.98
N GLU A 176 -6.87 -7.17 -13.58
CA GLU A 176 -5.80 -7.50 -12.62
C GLU A 176 -6.39 -8.10 -11.32
N ILE A 177 -7.42 -7.46 -10.78
CA ILE A 177 -8.05 -7.92 -9.53
C ILE A 177 -8.77 -9.25 -9.76
N SER A 178 -9.55 -9.36 -10.85
CA SER A 178 -10.40 -10.54 -11.14
C SER A 178 -9.62 -11.79 -11.55
N GLU A 179 -8.57 -11.63 -12.35
CA GLU A 179 -7.80 -12.73 -12.94
C GLU A 179 -6.58 -13.10 -12.08
N HIS A 180 -6.08 -12.17 -11.26
CA HIS A 180 -4.84 -12.39 -10.52
C HIS A 180 -5.03 -12.23 -9.01
N GLU A 181 -5.35 -11.03 -8.51
CA GLU A 181 -5.38 -10.78 -7.05
C GLU A 181 -6.31 -11.75 -6.30
N THR A 182 -7.53 -11.94 -6.80
CA THR A 182 -8.50 -12.83 -6.14
C THR A 182 -8.20 -14.31 -6.34
N ARG A 183 -7.49 -14.68 -7.41
CA ARG A 183 -7.27 -16.08 -7.81
C ARG A 183 -5.94 -16.65 -7.31
N PHE A 184 -4.94 -15.81 -7.05
CA PHE A 184 -3.59 -16.27 -6.75
C PHE A 184 -3.51 -17.18 -5.52
N THR A 185 -4.16 -16.79 -4.42
CA THR A 185 -4.22 -17.62 -3.19
C THR A 185 -4.97 -18.92 -3.44
N GLU A 186 -6.13 -18.86 -4.10
CA GLU A 186 -6.95 -20.03 -4.42
C GLU A 186 -6.19 -21.01 -5.32
N TYR A 187 -5.44 -20.51 -6.30
CA TYR A 187 -4.62 -21.33 -7.18
C TYR A 187 -3.58 -22.11 -6.38
N LEU A 188 -2.79 -21.44 -5.53
CA LEU A 188 -1.75 -22.10 -4.72
C LEU A 188 -2.37 -23.10 -3.73
N GLU A 189 -3.50 -22.76 -3.12
CA GLU A 189 -4.26 -23.67 -2.26
C GLU A 189 -4.73 -24.91 -3.04
N SER A 190 -5.26 -24.73 -4.26
CA SER A 190 -5.77 -25.82 -5.11
C SER A 190 -4.71 -26.81 -5.55
N VAL A 191 -3.44 -26.39 -5.63
CA VAL A 191 -2.30 -27.26 -5.95
C VAL A 191 -1.61 -27.82 -4.69
N GLY A 192 -2.22 -27.63 -3.51
CA GLY A 192 -1.83 -28.30 -2.27
C GLY A 192 -0.94 -27.49 -1.33
N PHE A 193 -0.77 -26.17 -1.54
CA PHE A 193 -0.01 -25.33 -0.63
C PHE A 193 -0.88 -24.72 0.47
N SER A 194 -0.38 -24.76 1.70
CA SER A 194 -1.02 -24.14 2.86
C SER A 194 -0.63 -22.67 2.98
N TRP A 195 -1.52 -21.85 3.56
CA TRP A 195 -1.25 -20.43 3.73
C TRP A 195 -1.80 -19.85 5.02
N ASP A 196 -1.19 -18.75 5.45
CA ASP A 196 -1.60 -18.04 6.65
C ASP A 196 -1.44 -16.50 6.49
N THR A 197 -1.92 -15.75 7.47
CA THR A 197 -1.80 -14.28 7.52
C THR A 197 -1.44 -13.82 8.92
N VAL A 198 -0.52 -12.85 8.99
CA VAL A 198 -0.02 -12.31 10.28
C VAL A 198 -1.16 -11.71 11.10
N PHE A 199 -2.07 -10.99 10.44
CA PHE A 199 -3.20 -10.32 11.07
C PHE A 199 -4.51 -10.87 10.54
N LYS A 200 -5.32 -11.41 11.47
CA LYS A 200 -6.59 -12.07 11.15
C LYS A 200 -7.75 -11.07 11.19
N PRO A 201 -8.55 -10.95 10.11
CA PRO A 201 -9.75 -10.12 10.13
C PRO A 201 -10.72 -10.60 11.22
N LYS A 202 -11.22 -9.67 12.04
CA LYS A 202 -12.31 -9.93 12.98
C LYS A 202 -13.62 -9.40 12.39
N GLY A 203 -14.32 -10.23 11.62
CA GLY A 203 -15.63 -9.92 11.05
C GLY A 203 -15.64 -8.87 9.93
N GLU A 204 -14.47 -8.39 9.49
CA GLU A 204 -14.35 -7.34 8.47
C GLU A 204 -13.88 -7.91 7.12
N PHE A 205 -14.47 -7.40 6.03
CA PHE A 205 -14.20 -7.85 4.66
C PHE A 205 -12.88 -7.31 4.11
N ASN A 206 -12.45 -6.13 4.54
CA ASN A 206 -11.18 -5.51 4.14
C ASN A 206 -10.51 -4.82 5.33
N PRO A 207 -9.90 -5.59 6.25
CA PRO A 207 -9.49 -5.09 7.56
C PRO A 207 -8.33 -4.09 7.49
N SER A 208 -7.42 -4.21 6.51
CA SER A 208 -6.36 -3.23 6.24
C SER A 208 -6.86 -1.87 5.79
N PHE A 209 -8.18 -1.72 5.61
CA PHE A 209 -8.82 -0.47 5.23
C PHE A 209 -9.82 0.02 6.27
N TYR A 210 -10.56 -0.89 6.92
CA TYR A 210 -11.62 -0.52 7.88
C TYR A 210 -11.23 -0.71 9.36
N GLN A 211 -10.22 -1.52 9.68
CA GLN A 211 -9.73 -1.80 11.04
C GLN A 211 -8.27 -1.34 11.21
N VAL A 212 -7.88 -0.26 10.51
CA VAL A 212 -6.48 0.15 10.39
C VAL A 212 -5.90 0.58 11.72
N THR A 213 -6.69 1.27 12.55
CA THR A 213 -6.26 1.71 13.89
C THR A 213 -5.96 0.54 14.80
N GLU A 214 -6.82 -0.47 14.81
CA GLU A 214 -6.67 -1.71 15.59
C GLU A 214 -5.50 -2.54 15.09
N TYR A 215 -5.27 -2.54 13.77
CA TYR A 215 -4.14 -3.21 13.15
C TYR A 215 -2.82 -2.54 13.54
N ILE A 216 -2.74 -1.20 13.48
CA ILE A 216 -1.57 -0.44 13.94
C ILE A 216 -1.29 -0.76 15.42
N ASP A 217 -2.32 -0.82 16.26
CA ASP A 217 -2.17 -1.17 17.69
C ASP A 217 -1.67 -2.61 17.89
N ALA A 218 -1.96 -3.51 16.95
CA ALA A 218 -1.46 -4.89 16.94
C ALA A 218 -0.04 -5.03 16.35
N GLY A 219 0.59 -3.94 15.90
CA GLY A 219 1.91 -3.94 15.27
C GLY A 219 1.91 -4.12 13.76
N TYR A 220 0.81 -3.75 13.07
CA TYR A 220 0.72 -3.83 11.61
C TYR A 220 1.62 -2.78 10.94
N PRO A 221 2.55 -3.18 10.04
CA PRO A 221 3.64 -2.30 9.63
C PRO A 221 3.31 -1.34 8.49
N LEU A 222 2.13 -1.44 7.85
CA LEU A 222 1.81 -0.70 6.63
C LEU A 222 0.55 0.17 6.78
N VAL A 223 0.52 1.29 6.08
CA VAL A 223 -0.68 2.13 5.96
C VAL A 223 -1.03 2.33 4.49
N LYS A 224 -2.24 1.93 4.09
CA LYS A 224 -2.68 2.07 2.69
C LYS A 224 -2.70 3.53 2.26
N ARG A 225 -2.04 3.86 1.14
CA ARG A 225 -2.04 5.24 0.59
C ARG A 225 -3.45 5.74 0.30
N LYS A 226 -4.30 4.85 -0.23
CA LYS A 226 -5.70 5.12 -0.57
C LYS A 226 -6.55 5.56 0.64
N LEU A 227 -6.08 5.33 1.86
CA LEU A 227 -6.76 5.75 3.08
C LEU A 227 -6.93 7.28 3.15
N PHE A 228 -6.00 8.03 2.55
CA PHE A 228 -6.01 9.51 2.59
C PHE A 228 -6.61 10.16 1.34
N ASN A 229 -7.11 9.36 0.38
CA ASN A 229 -7.64 9.86 -0.90
C ASN A 229 -8.74 8.95 -1.43
N CYS A 230 -9.65 8.49 -0.57
CA CYS A 230 -10.83 7.74 -0.98
C CYS A 230 -12.09 8.59 -0.81
N PRO A 231 -13.18 8.30 -1.52
CA PRO A 231 -14.44 9.03 -1.35
C PRO A 231 -14.91 9.02 0.12
N SER A 232 -15.40 10.15 0.62
CA SER A 232 -15.79 10.30 2.03
C SER A 232 -16.86 9.32 2.50
N PHE A 233 -17.73 8.84 1.59
CA PHE A 233 -18.76 7.86 1.93
C PHE A 233 -18.18 6.55 2.47
N ILE A 234 -16.96 6.20 2.07
CA ILE A 234 -16.24 5.03 2.61
C ILE A 234 -16.08 5.18 4.12
N TRP A 235 -15.74 6.38 4.60
CA TRP A 235 -15.54 6.60 6.02
C TRP A 235 -16.85 6.78 6.74
N THR A 236 -17.79 7.55 6.20
CA THR A 236 -19.06 7.82 6.88
C THR A 236 -19.98 6.60 6.97
N ASN A 237 -19.81 5.60 6.08
CA ASN A 237 -20.59 4.37 6.12
C ASN A 237 -20.02 3.34 7.12
N HIS A 238 -18.76 3.49 7.53
CA HIS A 238 -18.06 2.51 8.38
C HIS A 238 -17.59 3.08 9.72
N THR A 239 -17.41 4.40 9.83
CA THR A 239 -16.79 5.11 10.96
C THR A 239 -17.35 6.54 11.08
N GLY A 240 -16.84 7.34 12.03
CA GLY A 240 -17.18 8.76 12.17
C GLY A 240 -16.56 9.70 11.14
N GLY A 241 -15.95 9.19 10.05
CA GLY A 241 -15.29 10.03 9.05
C GLY A 241 -13.86 10.45 9.42
N ASP A 242 -13.36 10.07 10.59
CA ASP A 242 -12.11 10.57 11.18
C ASP A 242 -10.95 9.56 11.15
N THR A 243 -11.13 8.42 10.49
CA THR A 243 -10.12 7.36 10.36
C THR A 243 -8.78 7.87 9.80
N PRO A 244 -8.72 8.66 8.72
CA PRO A 244 -7.44 9.15 8.20
C PRO A 244 -6.68 10.01 9.21
N ARG A 245 -7.38 10.91 9.90
CA ARG A 245 -6.80 11.75 10.96
C ARG A 245 -6.29 10.91 12.15
N LYS A 246 -7.06 9.91 12.59
CA LYS A 246 -6.66 9.00 13.67
C LYS A 246 -5.41 8.19 13.30
N VAL A 247 -5.33 7.71 12.06
CA VAL A 247 -4.17 6.98 11.55
C VAL A 247 -2.93 7.88 11.51
N LEU A 248 -3.02 9.12 11.00
CA LEU A 248 -1.89 10.06 11.00
C LEU A 248 -1.35 10.30 12.42
N LYS A 249 -2.24 10.57 13.38
CA LYS A 249 -1.85 10.78 14.78
C LYS A 249 -1.14 9.54 15.36
N LYS A 250 -1.66 8.35 15.11
CA LYS A 250 -1.07 7.11 15.60
C LYS A 250 0.32 6.84 15.03
N ILE A 251 0.53 7.04 13.73
CA ILE A 251 1.85 6.79 13.14
C ILE A 251 2.86 7.88 13.49
N GLU A 252 2.41 9.11 13.73
CA GLU A 252 3.24 10.17 14.32
C GLU A 252 3.70 9.80 15.74
N GLU A 253 2.80 9.24 16.55
CA GLU A 253 3.14 8.69 17.88
C GLU A 253 4.10 7.48 17.83
N LEU A 254 4.28 6.88 16.65
CA LEU A 254 5.25 5.80 16.37
C LEU A 254 6.54 6.32 15.72
N ASP A 255 6.79 7.63 15.75
CA ASP A 255 7.96 8.29 15.15
C ASP A 255 8.09 8.10 13.63
N TYR A 256 7.01 7.72 12.93
CA TYR A 256 7.03 7.67 11.47
C TYR A 256 7.05 9.10 10.89
N PRO A 257 7.91 9.40 9.90
CA PRO A 257 8.05 10.76 9.35
C PRO A 257 6.82 11.15 8.50
N ILE A 258 5.81 11.72 9.15
CA ILE A 258 4.54 12.10 8.51
C ILE A 258 4.70 13.10 7.35
N ASP A 259 5.77 13.90 7.34
CA ASP A 259 6.10 14.80 6.23
C ASP A 259 6.28 14.04 4.91
N GLU A 260 6.70 12.78 4.95
CA GLU A 260 6.82 11.94 3.75
C GLU A 260 5.46 11.58 3.14
N ILE A 261 4.44 11.44 3.99
CA ILE A 261 3.06 11.24 3.55
C ILE A 261 2.53 12.54 2.94
N PHE A 262 2.75 13.68 3.59
CA PHE A 262 2.33 14.96 3.03
C PHE A 262 3.03 15.29 1.71
N GLU A 263 4.33 14.98 1.58
CA GLU A 263 5.08 15.14 0.33
C GLU A 263 4.46 14.33 -0.83
N ASP A 264 4.01 13.11 -0.58
CA ASP A 264 3.31 12.29 -1.58
C ASP A 264 1.91 12.82 -1.87
N LEU A 265 1.12 13.06 -0.83
CA LEU A 265 -0.28 13.43 -0.96
C LEU A 265 -0.45 14.79 -1.62
N LEU A 266 0.31 15.81 -1.22
CA LEU A 266 0.22 17.15 -1.82
C LEU A 266 0.56 17.18 -3.31
N ALA A 267 1.39 16.23 -3.76
CA ALA A 267 1.78 16.13 -5.16
C ALA A 267 0.85 15.24 -5.99
N THR A 268 0.13 14.30 -5.37
CA THR A 268 -0.65 13.27 -6.08
C THR A 268 -2.16 13.39 -5.88
N CYS A 269 -2.62 14.22 -4.94
CA CYS A 269 -4.01 14.34 -4.55
C CYS A 269 -4.51 15.79 -4.71
N ARG A 270 -5.81 15.95 -5.01
CA ARG A 270 -6.43 17.29 -5.01
C ARG A 270 -6.51 17.81 -3.58
N LEU A 271 -6.11 19.06 -3.35
CA LEU A 271 -6.11 19.66 -2.01
C LEU A 271 -7.50 19.64 -1.35
N SER A 272 -8.58 19.75 -2.13
CA SER A 272 -9.95 19.65 -1.61
C SER A 272 -10.29 18.25 -1.06
N VAL A 273 -9.73 17.19 -1.65
CA VAL A 273 -9.87 15.81 -1.15
C VAL A 273 -9.08 15.64 0.14
N LEU A 274 -7.84 16.14 0.16
CA LEU A 274 -7.01 16.14 1.36
C LEU A 274 -7.67 16.88 2.52
N ASN A 275 -8.10 18.14 2.30
CA ASN A 275 -8.74 18.94 3.34
C ASN A 275 -9.93 18.24 3.99
N ARG A 276 -10.70 17.49 3.18
CA ARG A 276 -11.82 16.68 3.63
C ARG A 276 -11.39 15.44 4.43
N ASP A 277 -10.46 14.64 3.89
CA ASP A 277 -10.17 13.31 4.44
C ASP A 277 -9.32 13.36 5.71
N ILE A 278 -8.34 14.27 5.78
CA ILE A 278 -7.46 14.44 6.95
C ILE A 278 -7.89 15.59 7.87
N HIS A 279 -9.03 16.23 7.57
CA HIS A 279 -9.66 17.27 8.38
C HIS A 279 -8.71 18.44 8.65
N PHE A 280 -8.13 19.05 7.61
CA PHE A 280 -7.29 20.27 7.75
C PHE A 280 -8.07 21.50 8.25
N ASN A 281 -9.36 21.34 8.58
CA ASN A 281 -10.17 22.38 9.20
C ASN A 281 -9.80 22.49 10.69
N ARG A 282 -9.24 23.63 11.08
CA ARG A 282 -9.10 24.02 12.49
C ARG A 282 -10.31 24.87 12.87
N ILE A 283 -11.15 24.36 13.77
CA ILE A 283 -12.17 25.18 14.42
C ILE A 283 -11.45 26.02 15.48
N ILE A 284 -11.33 27.32 15.23
CA ILE A 284 -10.79 28.26 16.21
C ILE A 284 -11.94 28.58 17.18
N PRO A 285 -11.80 28.28 18.49
CA PRO A 285 -12.80 28.67 19.48
C PRO A 285 -12.98 30.18 19.45
N SER A 286 -14.22 30.66 19.57
CA SER A 286 -14.56 32.08 19.45
C SER A 286 -13.89 32.99 20.49
N ASP A 287 -13.28 32.42 21.54
CA ASP A 287 -12.78 33.18 22.68
C ASP A 287 -11.36 32.73 23.10
N TYR A 288 -10.36 33.30 22.45
CA TYR A 288 -8.95 33.33 22.87
C TYR A 288 -8.34 34.73 22.70
N SER A 289 -9.16 35.77 22.54
CA SER A 289 -8.65 37.13 22.38
C SER A 289 -8.08 37.62 23.72
N LYS A 290 -6.76 37.53 23.88
CA LYS A 290 -6.06 38.53 24.69
C LYS A 290 -6.10 39.84 23.93
N SER A 291 -6.34 40.95 24.63
CA SER A 291 -6.21 42.27 24.03
C SER A 291 -4.82 42.36 23.37
N ILE A 292 -4.81 42.75 22.09
CA ILE A 292 -3.61 43.02 21.31
C ILE A 292 -3.33 44.52 21.24
N ASP A 293 -3.99 45.33 22.07
CA ASP A 293 -3.90 46.79 22.02
C ASP A 293 -2.46 47.28 22.13
N ASP A 294 -1.63 46.62 22.95
CA ASP A 294 -0.21 46.94 23.08
C ASP A 294 0.61 46.60 21.82
N VAL A 295 0.22 45.58 21.05
CA VAL A 295 0.87 45.22 19.77
C VAL A 295 0.44 46.18 18.65
N LEU A 296 -0.81 46.63 18.66
CA LEU A 296 -1.36 47.56 17.68
C LEU A 296 -0.86 49.01 17.86
N ARG A 297 -0.29 49.37 19.03
CA ARG A 297 0.35 50.68 19.24
C ARG A 297 1.56 50.89 18.32
N ASP A 298 2.35 49.85 18.10
CA ASP A 298 3.64 49.96 17.41
C ASP A 298 3.69 49.27 16.04
N LYS A 299 2.70 48.41 15.70
CA LYS A 299 2.70 47.66 14.44
C LYS A 299 1.32 47.66 13.78
N LYS A 300 1.28 47.98 12.48
CA LYS A 300 0.12 47.72 11.63
C LYS A 300 0.19 46.28 11.13
N ILE A 301 -0.77 45.44 11.53
CA ILE A 301 -0.88 44.06 11.07
C ILE A 301 -1.90 44.01 9.93
N ALA A 302 -1.52 43.42 8.80
CA ALA A 302 -2.46 43.04 7.75
C ALA A 302 -2.71 41.53 7.82
N ALA A 303 -3.97 41.14 7.98
CA ALA A 303 -4.39 39.74 7.86
C ALA A 303 -5.04 39.53 6.50
N VAL A 304 -4.43 38.69 5.67
CA VAL A 304 -4.98 38.31 4.36
C VAL A 304 -5.70 36.98 4.52
N PHE A 305 -7.01 36.99 4.30
CA PHE A 305 -7.84 35.79 4.29
C PHE A 305 -8.23 35.44 2.86
N PHE A 306 -8.05 34.18 2.49
CA PHE A 306 -8.63 33.64 1.27
C PHE A 306 -10.00 33.05 1.61
N ALA A 307 -11.05 33.80 1.30
CA ALA A 307 -12.43 33.33 1.44
C ALA A 307 -12.93 32.77 0.09
N ALA A 308 -13.30 31.50 0.07
CA ALA A 308 -14.00 30.89 -1.07
C ALA A 308 -15.49 30.76 -0.71
N ASN A 309 -16.35 31.55 -1.36
CA ASN A 309 -17.80 31.43 -1.21
C ASN A 309 -18.31 30.28 -2.07
N TYR A 310 -18.78 29.21 -1.43
CA TYR A 310 -19.55 28.16 -2.09
C TYR A 310 -21.04 28.51 -2.01
N HIS A 311 -21.61 28.98 -3.12
CA HIS A 311 -23.06 29.13 -3.25
C HIS A 311 -23.70 27.75 -3.45
N PHE A 312 -24.20 27.16 -2.36
CA PHE A 312 -25.15 26.06 -2.45
C PHE A 312 -26.51 26.62 -2.84
N LYS A 313 -26.90 26.48 -4.12
CA LYS A 313 -28.30 26.59 -4.51
C LYS A 313 -29.01 25.31 -4.06
N CYS A 314 -29.65 25.34 -2.89
CA CYS A 314 -30.72 24.40 -2.61
C CYS A 314 -31.83 24.66 -3.64
N LYS A 315 -32.05 23.72 -4.57
CA LYS A 315 -33.32 23.66 -5.28
C LYS A 315 -34.35 23.16 -4.27
N ALA A 316 -35.30 24.03 -3.95
CA ALA A 316 -36.51 23.68 -3.23
C ALA A 316 -37.38 22.73 -4.05
#